data_AF-A0A7Z2SS60-F1
#
_entry.id   AF-A0A7Z2SS60-F1
#
_cell.length_a   1.000
_cell.length_b   1.000
_cell.length_c   1.000
_cell.angle_alpha   90.00
_cell.angle_beta   90.00
_cell.angle_gamma   90.00
#
_symmetry.space_group_name_H-M   'P 1'
#
loop_
_entity.id
_entity.type
_entity.pdbx_description
1 polymer ?
#
loop_
_entity_poly.entity_id
_entity_poly.type
_entity_poly.pdbx_seq_one_letter_code
_entity_poly.pdbx_strand_id
1 'polypeptide(L)'
;MKARFARSAALFRRSRRASTLGFLLVLMASGSVHAQQGTPEQRRACAPDVYRLCAGEIPNARAITACLRRQKASLSSACAAVFER
;
A
#
# COMPACT_ATOMS: atom_id res chain seq x y z
N MET A 1 -16.99 -3.41 -6.67
CA MET A 1 -16.09 -4.28 -5.89
C MET A 1 -16.87 -5.29 -5.02
N LYS A 2 -17.64 -6.22 -5.59
CA LYS A 2 -18.41 -7.24 -4.81
C LYS A 2 -18.76 -8.44 -5.72
N ALA A 3 -17.85 -9.40 -5.91
CA ALA A 3 -18.15 -10.51 -6.83
C ALA A 3 -17.33 -11.78 -6.63
N ARG A 4 -17.07 -12.26 -5.41
CA ARG A 4 -16.41 -13.59 -5.21
C ARG A 4 -16.88 -14.41 -4.00
N PHE A 5 -17.78 -13.89 -3.17
CA PHE A 5 -18.06 -14.44 -1.83
C PHE A 5 -19.00 -15.66 -1.75
N ALA A 6 -19.68 -16.06 -2.83
CA ALA A 6 -20.79 -17.02 -2.73
C ALA A 6 -20.52 -18.42 -3.31
N ARG A 7 -19.41 -18.64 -4.04
CA ARG A 7 -19.17 -19.92 -4.75
C ARG A 7 -18.47 -20.99 -3.90
N SER A 8 -17.97 -20.63 -2.72
CA SER A 8 -17.08 -21.48 -1.92
C SER A 8 -17.80 -22.44 -0.96
N ALA A 9 -19.10 -22.25 -0.71
CA ALA A 9 -19.83 -23.01 0.31
C ALA A 9 -20.16 -24.46 -0.12
N ALA A 10 -20.24 -24.76 -1.42
CA ALA A 10 -20.60 -26.09 -1.92
C ALA A 10 -19.45 -27.11 -1.89
N LEU A 11 -18.19 -26.65 -1.82
CA LEU A 11 -17.01 -27.52 -1.72
C LEU A 11 -16.78 -28.04 -0.29
N PHE A 12 -17.45 -27.46 0.70
CA PHE A 12 -17.22 -27.73 2.13
C PHE A 12 -17.90 -29.01 2.68
N ARG A 13 -18.72 -29.71 1.89
CA ARG A 13 -19.49 -30.87 2.38
C ARG A 13 -18.88 -32.24 2.07
N ARG A 14 -17.84 -32.31 1.22
CA ARG A 14 -17.19 -33.57 0.81
C ARG A 14 -15.76 -33.74 1.34
N SER A 15 -15.35 -32.89 2.29
CA SER A 15 -13.98 -32.81 2.81
C SER A 15 -13.76 -33.49 4.18
N ARG A 16 -14.70 -34.29 4.67
CA ARG A 16 -14.60 -34.94 6.00
C ARG A 16 -13.57 -36.08 6.13
N ARG A 17 -12.80 -36.41 5.09
CA ARG A 17 -11.92 -37.61 5.09
C ARG A 17 -10.44 -37.38 4.74
N ALA A 18 -10.00 -36.13 4.56
CA ALA A 18 -8.60 -35.83 4.26
C ALA A 18 -7.96 -34.91 5.32
N SER A 19 -8.33 -35.11 6.58
CA SER A 19 -7.62 -34.57 7.74
C SER A 19 -6.27 -35.25 7.88
N THR A 20 -5.19 -34.50 7.66
CA THR A 20 -4.10 -34.26 8.65
C THR A 20 -2.88 -33.60 8.02
N LEU A 21 -2.63 -33.72 6.71
CA LEU A 21 -1.42 -33.12 6.09
C LEU A 21 -1.54 -31.66 5.60
N GLY A 22 -2.75 -31.11 5.44
CA GLY A 22 -2.94 -29.78 4.86
C GLY A 22 -2.78 -28.59 5.82
N PHE A 23 -2.76 -28.83 7.13
CA PHE A 23 -2.85 -27.76 8.14
C PHE A 23 -1.53 -26.98 8.33
N LEU A 24 -0.38 -27.60 8.05
CA LEU A 24 0.94 -26.99 8.29
C LEU A 24 1.36 -25.96 7.23
N LEU A 25 0.75 -25.97 6.03
CA LEU A 25 1.20 -25.15 4.90
C LEU A 25 0.56 -23.74 4.84
N VAL A 26 -0.39 -23.42 5.72
CA VAL A 26 -1.15 -22.15 5.69
C VAL A 26 -0.52 -21.05 6.56
N LEU A 27 0.42 -21.36 7.46
CA LEU A 27 0.95 -20.37 8.42
C LEU A 27 2.01 -19.40 7.85
N MET A 28 2.54 -19.61 6.64
CA MET A 28 3.70 -18.85 6.12
C MET A 28 3.37 -17.65 5.22
N ALA A 29 2.10 -17.23 5.12
CA ALA A 29 1.68 -16.14 4.22
C ALA A 29 1.36 -14.80 4.92
N SER A 30 1.71 -14.63 6.21
CA SER A 30 1.54 -13.37 6.94
C SER A 30 2.66 -12.37 6.62
N GLY A 31 2.70 -11.90 5.37
CA GLY A 31 3.58 -10.80 4.97
C GLY A 31 3.06 -9.46 5.51
N SER A 32 3.77 -8.86 6.46
CA SER A 32 3.45 -7.54 7.00
C SER A 32 3.63 -6.45 5.95
N VAL A 33 2.51 -5.92 5.42
CA VAL A 33 2.53 -4.79 4.48
C VAL A 33 2.84 -3.50 5.26
N HIS A 34 4.12 -3.22 5.50
CA HIS A 34 4.54 -1.94 6.10
C HIS A 34 4.24 -0.81 5.10
N ALA A 35 3.29 0.06 5.44
CA ALA A 35 3.06 1.29 4.71
C ALA A 35 4.24 2.24 4.98
N GLN A 36 5.22 2.28 4.06
CA GLN A 36 6.31 3.24 4.08
C GLN A 36 5.78 4.65 3.77
N GLN A 37 5.21 5.28 4.78
CA GLN A 37 5.02 6.72 4.80
C GLN A 37 6.38 7.29 5.20
N GLY A 38 7.08 7.93 4.27
CA GLY A 38 8.45 8.41 4.46
C GLY A 38 8.76 9.07 5.80
N THR A 39 10.05 9.10 6.19
CA THR A 39 10.49 9.66 7.48
C THR A 39 9.99 11.10 7.68
N PRO A 40 9.83 11.58 8.92
CA PRO A 40 9.38 12.93 9.19
C PRO A 40 10.23 14.02 8.49
N GLU A 41 11.52 13.77 8.31
CA GLU A 41 12.43 14.63 7.55
C GLU A 41 12.05 14.69 6.07
N GLN A 42 11.72 13.55 5.45
CA GLN A 42 11.27 13.50 4.06
C GLN A 42 9.94 14.25 3.88
N ARG A 43 9.02 14.08 4.84
CA ARG A 43 7.73 14.78 4.85
C ARG A 43 7.91 16.29 4.95
N ARG A 44 8.83 16.77 5.80
CA ARG A 44 9.15 18.20 5.90
C ARG A 44 9.78 18.74 4.62
N ALA A 45 10.70 18.00 4.01
CA ALA A 45 11.32 18.40 2.75
C ALA A 45 10.29 18.54 1.60
N CYS A 46 9.31 17.64 1.55
CA CYS A 46 8.27 17.66 0.52
C CYS A 46 7.04 18.50 0.84
N ALA A 47 6.86 18.96 2.09
CA ALA A 47 5.71 19.78 2.51
C ALA A 47 5.41 20.98 1.58
N PRO A 48 6.39 21.84 1.19
CA PRO A 48 6.10 22.97 0.32
C PRO A 48 5.61 22.55 -1.07
N ASP A 49 6.15 21.46 -1.62
CA ASP A 49 5.69 20.91 -2.89
C ASP A 49 4.31 20.29 -2.79
N VAL A 50 3.96 19.64 -1.66
CA VAL A 50 2.61 19.12 -1.43
C VAL A 50 1.59 20.25 -1.47
N TYR A 51 1.84 21.36 -0.78
CA TYR A 51 0.90 22.48 -0.77
C TYR A 51 0.80 23.20 -2.12
N ARG A 52 1.89 23.29 -2.89
CA ARG A 52 1.88 23.96 -4.19
C ARG A 52 1.30 23.10 -5.31
N LEU A 53 1.60 21.80 -5.30
CA LEU A 53 1.37 20.89 -6.42
C LEU A 53 0.25 19.87 -6.16
N CYS A 54 0.08 19.44 -4.90
CA CYS A 54 -0.74 18.29 -4.52
C CYS A 54 -1.75 18.61 -3.41
N ALA A 55 -2.15 19.88 -3.25
CA ALA A 55 -3.01 20.31 -2.14
C ALA A 55 -4.35 19.56 -2.09
N GLY A 56 -4.91 19.21 -3.25
CA GLY A 56 -6.16 18.44 -3.35
C GLY A 56 -6.09 16.99 -2.84
N GLU A 57 -4.88 16.48 -2.57
CA GLU A 57 -4.68 15.12 -2.07
C GLU A 57 -4.59 15.07 -0.53
N ILE A 58 -4.53 16.23 0.14
CA ILE A 58 -4.55 16.33 1.61
C ILE A 58 -5.95 15.92 2.11
N PRO A 59 -6.07 15.08 3.15
CA PRO A 59 -5.04 14.57 4.07
C PRO A 59 -4.50 13.17 3.71
N ASN A 60 -4.76 12.65 2.52
CA ASN A 60 -4.41 11.28 2.15
C ASN A 60 -2.93 11.14 1.78
N ALA A 61 -2.12 10.67 2.73
CA ALA A 61 -0.68 10.48 2.54
C ALA A 61 -0.33 9.58 1.33
N ARG A 62 -1.11 8.54 1.04
CA ARG A 62 -0.84 7.66 -0.13
C ARG A 62 -1.08 8.41 -1.44
N ALA A 63 -2.16 9.19 -1.49
CA ALA A 63 -2.50 9.97 -2.67
C ALA A 63 -1.50 11.12 -2.89
N ILE A 64 -1.04 11.76 -1.80
CA ILE A 64 0.06 12.74 -1.83
C ILE A 64 1.34 12.11 -2.41
N THR A 65 1.77 10.94 -1.92
CA THR A 65 2.97 10.27 -2.46
C THR A 65 2.81 9.94 -3.94
N ALA A 66 1.63 9.48 -4.36
CA ALA A 66 1.36 9.22 -5.78
C ALA A 66 1.41 10.51 -6.62
N CYS A 67 0.87 11.62 -6.09
CA CYS A 67 0.91 12.92 -6.74
C CYS A 67 2.34 13.46 -6.88
N LEU A 68 3.14 13.42 -5.81
CA LEU A 68 4.55 13.82 -5.84
C LEU A 68 5.35 13.00 -6.86
N ARG A 69 5.10 11.69 -6.95
CA ARG A 69 5.73 10.82 -7.97
C ARG A 69 5.37 11.23 -9.39
N ARG A 70 4.12 11.64 -9.65
CA ARG A 70 3.69 12.15 -10.96
C ARG A 70 4.33 13.50 -11.29
N GLN A 71 4.57 14.33 -10.27
CA GLN A 71 5.10 15.68 -10.42
C GLN A 71 6.62 15.76 -10.22
N LYS A 72 7.35 14.64 -10.37
CA LYS A 72 8.79 14.52 -10.10
C LYS A 72 9.63 15.61 -10.81
N ALA A 73 9.24 16.00 -12.02
CA ALA A 73 9.93 17.05 -12.79
C ALA A 73 9.71 18.48 -12.24
N SER A 74 8.69 18.69 -11.43
CA SER A 74 8.32 20.00 -10.87
C SER A 74 8.59 20.12 -9.37
N LEU A 75 9.12 19.07 -8.74
CA LEU A 75 9.51 19.07 -7.33
C LEU A 75 10.70 20.01 -7.09
N SER A 76 10.77 20.58 -5.88
CA SER A 76 11.98 21.24 -5.39
C SER A 76 13.15 20.24 -5.32
N SER A 77 14.39 20.74 -5.36
CA SER A 77 15.59 19.90 -5.22
C SER A 77 15.59 19.07 -3.93
N ALA A 78 15.10 19.64 -2.82
CA ALA A 78 14.99 18.97 -1.54
C ALA A 78 14.01 17.79 -1.57
N CYS A 79 12.84 17.95 -2.20
CA CYS A 79 11.88 16.86 -2.33
C CYS A 79 12.29 15.87 -3.44
N ALA A 80 12.92 16.31 -4.53
CA ALA A 80 13.41 15.42 -5.58
C ALA A 80 14.46 14.45 -5.05
N ALA A 81 15.39 14.92 -4.21
CA ALA A 81 16.38 14.08 -3.52
C ALA A 81 15.74 12.97 -2.67
N VAL A 82 14.47 13.12 -2.26
CA VAL A 82 13.73 12.06 -1.55
C VAL A 82 13.45 10.85 -2.43
N PHE A 83 13.31 11.04 -3.73
CA PHE A 83 12.95 10.03 -4.72
C PHE A 83 14.13 9.53 -5.57
N GLU A 84 15.34 10.05 -5.33
CA GLU A 84 16.60 9.63 -5.96
C GLU A 84 17.47 8.74 -5.06
N ARG A 85 17.00 8.47 -3.84
CA ARG A 85 17.61 7.57 -2.85
C ARG A 85 16.92 6.22 -2.85
#